data_AF-A0A5C6G157-F1
#
_entry.id   AF-A0A5C6G157-F1
#
_cell.length_a   1.000
_cell.length_b   1.000
_cell.length_c   1.000
_cell.angle_alpha   90.00
_cell.angle_beta   90.00
_cell.angle_gamma   90.00
#
_symmetry.space_group_name_H-M   'P 1'
#
loop_
_entity.id
_entity.type
_entity.pdbx_description
1 polymer ?
#
loop_
_entity_poly.entity_id
_entity_poly.type
_entity_poly.pdbx_seq_one_letter_code
_entity_poly.pdbx_strand_id
1 'polypeptide(L)'
;MVRIAAISLLAFAVSALAAPQGPSNDNEEILNSQGKPLSENKKAEFMKLQEEGDKKFQSLLKTYTPKQNQIESELNEIDEKINNVLESE
;
A
#
# COMPACT_ATOMS: atom_id res chain seq x y z
N MET A 1 -12.08 -25.09 21.21
CA MET A 1 -11.59 -23.74 21.54
C MET A 1 -10.72 -23.26 20.39
N VAL A 2 -11.17 -22.24 19.67
CA VAL A 2 -10.45 -21.12 19.02
C VAL A 2 -11.57 -20.43 18.23
N ARG A 3 -12.13 -19.33 18.76
CA ARG A 3 -13.10 -18.51 18.02
C ARG A 3 -12.39 -17.23 17.63
N ILE A 4 -12.36 -17.04 16.32
CA ILE A 4 -11.68 -16.05 15.49
C ILE A 4 -11.82 -14.65 16.11
N ALA A 5 -10.68 -14.04 16.44
CA ALA A 5 -10.62 -12.60 16.66
C ALA A 5 -10.86 -11.95 15.30
N ALA A 6 -12.02 -11.31 15.14
CA ALA A 6 -12.27 -10.41 14.03
C ALA A 6 -11.30 -9.24 14.17
N ILE A 7 -10.19 -9.31 13.44
CA ILE A 7 -9.34 -8.14 13.22
C ILE A 7 -10.12 -7.28 12.24
N SER A 8 -10.89 -6.34 12.79
CA SER A 8 -11.43 -5.21 12.06
C SER A 8 -10.23 -4.48 11.45
N LEU A 9 -9.95 -4.75 10.17
CA LEU A 9 -9.01 -3.97 9.38
C LEU A 9 -9.44 -2.51 9.52
N LEU A 10 -8.61 -1.75 10.22
CA LEU A 10 -8.68 -0.30 10.28
C LEU A 10 -8.56 0.22 8.85
N ALA A 11 -9.70 0.50 8.24
CA ALA A 11 -9.80 1.29 7.03
C ALA A 11 -9.38 2.73 7.36
N PHE A 12 -8.07 2.96 7.43
CA PHE A 12 -7.48 4.30 7.35
C PHE A 12 -7.19 4.61 5.87
N ALA A 13 -8.27 4.68 5.09
CA ALA A 13 -8.27 5.44 3.84
C ALA A 13 -8.90 6.78 4.19
N VAL A 14 -8.19 7.90 3.99
CA VAL A 14 -8.62 9.11 3.24
C VAL A 14 -7.45 10.12 3.29
N SER A 15 -7.00 10.56 2.10
CA SER A 15 -6.10 11.70 1.78
C SER A 15 -4.67 11.42 1.30
N ALA A 16 -4.41 10.32 0.59
CA ALA A 16 -3.25 10.24 -0.31
C ALA A 16 -3.64 10.03 -1.79
N LEU A 17 -4.88 10.39 -2.17
CA LEU A 17 -5.43 10.28 -3.54
C LEU A 17 -4.79 11.27 -4.54
N ALA A 18 -3.52 11.64 -4.37
CA ALA A 18 -2.82 12.52 -5.31
C ALA A 18 -1.29 12.32 -5.32
N ALA A 19 -0.77 11.20 -4.80
CA ALA A 19 0.62 10.85 -5.05
C ALA A 19 0.65 9.94 -6.29
N PRO A 20 1.13 10.42 -7.46
CA PRO A 20 1.31 9.56 -8.61
C PRO A 20 2.29 8.45 -8.22
N GLN A 21 1.85 7.19 -8.26
CA GLN A 21 2.74 6.04 -8.06
C GLN A 21 3.54 5.77 -9.35
N GLY A 22 4.30 6.78 -9.77
CA GLY A 22 5.22 6.70 -10.89
C GLY A 22 6.48 5.89 -10.54
N PRO A 23 7.26 5.49 -11.54
CA PRO A 23 8.46 4.68 -11.34
C PRO A 23 9.42 5.40 -10.39
N SER A 24 9.99 4.64 -9.46
CA SER A 24 10.95 5.07 -8.43
C SER A 24 12.01 6.02 -8.99
N ASN A 25 11.75 7.32 -8.86
CA ASN A 25 12.74 8.35 -9.08
C ASN A 25 13.45 8.53 -7.75
N ASP A 26 14.75 8.24 -7.68
CA ASP A 26 15.61 8.37 -6.49
C ASP A 26 15.69 9.81 -5.91
N ASN A 27 14.86 10.74 -6.41
CA ASN A 27 14.78 12.14 -6.04
C ASN A 27 13.38 12.56 -5.53
N GLU A 28 12.47 11.62 -5.25
CA GLU A 28 11.19 11.99 -4.62
C GLU A 28 11.40 12.38 -3.14
N GLU A 29 11.01 13.61 -2.82
CA GLU A 29 11.18 14.17 -1.48
C GLU A 29 10.17 13.54 -0.52
N ILE A 30 10.64 12.68 0.39
CA ILE A 30 9.78 12.08 1.41
C ILE A 30 9.37 13.15 2.41
N LEU A 31 8.08 13.49 2.42
CA LEU A 31 7.49 14.47 3.32
C LEU A 31 6.94 13.80 4.58
N ASN A 32 7.05 14.50 5.70
CA ASN A 32 6.36 14.13 6.92
C ASN A 32 4.86 14.56 6.87
N SER A 33 4.10 14.25 7.92
CA SER A 33 2.68 14.60 8.04
C SER A 33 2.37 16.10 8.05
N GLN A 34 3.39 16.95 8.15
CA GLN A 34 3.27 18.41 8.08
C GLN A 34 3.69 18.96 6.70
N GLY A 35 3.96 18.09 5.72
CA GLY A 35 4.42 18.47 4.39
C GLY A 35 5.86 18.96 4.35
N LYS A 36 6.68 18.65 5.36
CA LYS A 36 8.11 19.03 5.41
C LYS A 36 9.00 17.84 5.05
N PRO A 37 10.12 18.06 4.34
CA PRO A 37 11.06 16.99 4.03
C PRO A 37 11.62 16.32 5.28
N LEU A 38 11.81 15.01 5.20
CA LEU A 38 12.57 14.25 6.20
C LEU A 38 14.06 14.61 6.13
N SER A 39 14.75 14.56 7.27
CA SER A 39 16.21 14.63 7.29
C SER A 39 16.82 13.35 6.68
N GLU A 40 18.04 13.44 6.15
CA GLU A 40 18.72 12.30 5.50
C GLU A 40 18.75 11.03 6.36
N ASN A 41 19.05 11.15 7.66
CA ASN A 41 19.02 9.99 8.58
C ASN A 41 17.61 9.36 8.67
N LYS A 42 16.56 10.18 8.70
CA LYS A 42 15.18 9.71 8.75
C LYS A 42 14.71 9.13 7.41
N LYS A 43 15.20 9.67 6.28
CA LYS A 43 14.96 9.07 4.96
C LYS A 43 15.57 7.67 4.87
N ALA A 44 16.82 7.50 5.30
CA ALA A 44 17.48 6.19 5.31
C ALA A 44 16.74 5.18 6.21
N GLU A 45 16.30 5.61 7.39
CA GLU A 45 15.49 4.77 8.28
C GLU A 45 14.13 4.42 7.66
N PHE A 46 13.45 5.40 7.05
CA PHE A 46 12.19 5.19 6.34
C PHE A 46 12.34 4.16 5.22
N MET A 47 13.34 4.30 4.35
CA MET A 47 13.59 3.37 3.24
C MET A 47 13.85 1.95 3.75
N LYS A 48 14.61 1.81 4.85
CA LYS A 48 14.87 0.50 5.46
C LYS A 48 13.59 -0.13 6.02
N LEU A 49 12.76 0.65 6.70
CA LEU A 49 11.49 0.18 7.25
C LEU A 49 10.50 -0.17 6.13
N GLN A 50 10.49 0.60 5.04
CA GLN A 50 9.71 0.31 3.85
C GLN A 50 10.12 -1.03 3.22
N GLU A 51 11.41 -1.25 3.01
CA GLU A 51 11.92 -2.52 2.47
C GLU A 51 11.58 -3.72 3.39
N GLU A 52 11.68 -3.55 4.72
CA GLU A 52 11.27 -4.59 5.66
C GLU A 52 9.76 -4.87 5.59
N GLY A 53 8.94 -3.82 5.50
CA GLY A 53 7.50 -3.90 5.30
C GLY A 53 7.13 -4.68 4.04
N ASP A 54 7.76 -4.33 2.91
CA ASP A 54 7.53 -4.97 1.61
C ASP A 54 7.88 -6.45 1.65
N LYS A 55 9.01 -6.82 2.26
CA LYS A 55 9.41 -8.23 2.43
C LYS A 55 8.39 -9.02 3.25
N LYS A 56 7.87 -8.42 4.33
CA LYS A 56 6.82 -9.05 5.15
C LYS A 56 5.51 -9.17 4.40
N PHE A 57 5.11 -8.14 3.67
CA PHE A 57 3.89 -8.15 2.86
C PHE A 57 3.96 -9.22 1.77
N GLN A 58 5.06 -9.30 1.03
CA GLN A 58 5.30 -10.36 0.04
C GLN A 58 5.28 -11.77 0.66
N SER A 59 5.79 -11.90 1.89
CA SER A 59 5.71 -13.17 2.62
C SER A 59 4.28 -13.52 3.02
N LEU A 60 3.48 -12.54 3.43
CA LEU A 60 2.05 -12.71 3.73
C LEU A 60 1.28 -13.15 2.49
N LEU A 61 1.49 -12.52 1.34
CA LEU A 61 0.83 -12.91 0.08
C LEU A 61 1.09 -14.38 -0.28
N LYS A 62 2.30 -14.88 -0.03
CA LYS A 62 2.62 -16.31 -0.24
C LYS A 62 1.84 -17.27 0.66
N THR A 63 1.27 -16.77 1.76
CA THR A 63 0.43 -17.57 2.67
C THR A 63 -1.05 -17.56 2.30
N TYR A 64 -1.44 -16.81 1.26
CA TYR A 64 -2.85 -16.72 0.85
C TYR A 64 -3.38 -18.07 0.39
N THR A 65 -4.58 -18.38 0.86
CA THR A 65 -5.37 -19.50 0.37
C THR A 65 -5.87 -19.23 -1.06
N PRO A 66 -6.24 -20.26 -1.83
CA PRO A 66 -6.83 -20.07 -3.16
C PRO A 66 -8.03 -19.12 -3.18
N LYS A 67 -8.86 -19.14 -2.12
CA LYS A 67 -10.00 -18.24 -1.99
C LYS A 67 -9.57 -16.78 -1.80
N GLN A 68 -8.50 -16.52 -1.05
CA GLN A 68 -7.97 -15.17 -0.87
C GLN A 68 -7.37 -14.63 -2.16
N ASN A 69 -6.64 -15.47 -2.91
CA ASN A 69 -6.12 -15.09 -4.23
C ASN A 69 -7.24 -14.77 -5.22
N GLN A 70 -8.35 -15.52 -5.18
CA GLN A 70 -9.52 -15.21 -6.01
C GLN A 70 -10.11 -13.84 -5.66
N ILE A 71 -10.31 -13.55 -4.37
CA ILE A 71 -10.83 -12.26 -3.92
C ILE A 71 -9.89 -11.11 -4.33
N GLU A 72 -8.58 -11.31 -4.23
CA GLU A 72 -7.59 -10.32 -4.67
C GLU A 72 -7.68 -10.06 -6.19
N SER A 73 -7.87 -11.10 -7.00
CA SER A 73 -8.13 -10.94 -8.43
C SER A 73 -9.41 -10.14 -8.71
N GLU A 74 -10.50 -10.44 -8.00
CA GLU A 74 -11.77 -9.72 -8.13
C GLU A 74 -11.64 -8.24 -7.72
N LEU A 75 -10.83 -7.93 -6.70
CA LEU A 75 -10.52 -6.56 -6.30
C LEU A 75 -9.73 -5.81 -7.38
N ASN A 76 -8.71 -6.44 -7.98
CA ASN A 76 -7.94 -5.83 -9.06
C ASN A 76 -8.81 -5.51 -10.29
N GLU A 77 -9.77 -6.38 -10.63
CA GLU A 77 -10.74 -6.10 -11.70
C GLU A 77 -11.66 -4.91 -11.37
N ILE A 78 -12.03 -4.73 -10.10
CA ILE A 78 -12.81 -3.57 -9.66
C ILE A 78 -11.97 -2.29 -9.77
N ASP A 79 -10.72 -2.33 -9.32
CA ASP A 79 -9.81 -1.17 -9.40
C ASP A 79 -9.55 -0.77 -10.86
N GLU A 80 -9.38 -1.73 -11.78
CA GLU A 80 -9.27 -1.43 -13.21
C GLU A 80 -10.54 -0.77 -13.76
N LYS A 81 -11.73 -1.22 -13.35
CA LYS A 81 -12.99 -0.58 -13.73
C LYS A 81 -13.10 0.84 -13.17
N ILE A 82 -12.66 1.08 -11.94
CA ILE A 82 -12.62 2.41 -11.35
C ILE A 82 -11.68 3.31 -12.15
N ASN A 83 -10.46 2.86 -12.45
CA ASN A 83 -9.51 3.63 -13.24
C ASN A 83 -10.05 3.95 -14.64
N ASN A 84 -10.67 2.99 -15.31
CA ASN A 84 -11.31 3.24 -16.61
C ASN A 84 -12.40 4.32 -16.52
N VAL A 85 -13.18 4.37 -15.44
CA VAL A 85 -14.18 5.43 -15.21
C VAL A 85 -13.51 6.79 -15.00
N LEU A 86 -12.38 6.83 -14.27
CA LEU A 86 -11.65 8.07 -13.97
C LEU A 86 -10.83 8.59 -15.16
N GLU A 87 -10.34 7.71 -16.03
CA GLU A 87 -9.58 8.04 -17.25
C GLU A 87 -10.48 8.35 -18.45
N SER A 88 -11.81 8.19 -18.31
CA SER A 88 -12.78 8.56 -19.34
C SER A 88 -13.00 10.08 -19.42
N GLU A 89 -11.98 10.81 -19.90
CA GLU A 89 -12.08 12.20 -20.42
C GLU A 89 -11.36 12.33 -21.78
#